data_AF-A0A6N8HUW2-F1
#
_entry.id   AF-A0A6N8HUW2-F1
#
_cell.length_a   1.000
_cell.length_b   1.000
_cell.length_c   1.000
_cell.angle_alpha   90.00
_cell.angle_beta   90.00
_cell.angle_gamma   90.00
#
_symmetry.space_group_name_H-M   'P 1'
#
loop_
_entity.id
_entity.type
_entity.pdbx_description
1 polymer ?
#
loop_
_entity_poly.entity_id
_entity_poly.type
_entity_poly.pdbx_seq_one_letter_code
_entity_poly.pdbx_strand_id
1 'polypeptide(L)'
;MLNEISYDREKTVAYARQWATSRNPKYYSFDGMGGDCTNFASQCVFAGCGVMNYQKDTGWYYNSPGDRTASWSGVEYLHDFLVGNHGPGPFAVETDPSGIRPGDLVQLGNGARFYHTPVVVAVEKDGIYVAAHTYDVYMKPLDRYFFSQVRYLHIAGARKWK
;
A
#
# COMPACT_ATOMS: atom_id res chain seq x y z
N MET A 1 8.68 -23.96 7.45
CA MET A 1 8.95 -23.60 6.04
C MET A 1 8.11 -22.38 5.67
N LEU A 2 8.62 -21.49 4.82
CA LEU A 2 7.88 -20.33 4.33
C LEU A 2 6.97 -20.78 3.19
N ASN A 3 5.67 -20.47 3.23
CA ASN A 3 4.74 -20.78 2.14
C ASN A 3 4.15 -19.50 1.58
N GLU A 4 3.95 -19.49 0.27
CA GLU A 4 3.17 -18.46 -0.40
C GLU A 4 1.68 -18.67 -0.15
N ILE A 5 0.99 -17.57 0.12
CA ILE A 5 -0.46 -17.49 0.34
C ILE A 5 -1.05 -16.49 -0.65
N SER A 6 -2.31 -16.71 -1.02
CA SER A 6 -3.03 -15.82 -1.92
C SER A 6 -3.21 -14.44 -1.30
N TYR A 7 -3.07 -13.40 -2.12
CA TYR A 7 -3.39 -12.03 -1.76
C TYR A 7 -4.85 -11.72 -2.13
N ASP A 8 -5.67 -11.46 -1.12
CA ASP A 8 -7.11 -11.22 -1.27
C ASP A 8 -7.38 -9.76 -1.68
N ARG A 9 -7.37 -9.54 -3.00
CA ARG A 9 -7.58 -8.24 -3.63
C ARG A 9 -8.95 -7.65 -3.32
N GLU A 10 -9.98 -8.50 -3.25
CA GLU A 10 -11.34 -8.06 -2.93
C GLU A 10 -11.40 -7.48 -1.52
N LYS A 11 -10.76 -8.13 -0.54
CA LYS A 11 -10.65 -7.57 0.83
C LYS A 11 -9.86 -6.28 0.88
N THR A 12 -8.78 -6.16 0.13
CA THR A 12 -8.03 -4.89 0.04
C THR A 12 -8.91 -3.77 -0.50
N VAL A 13 -9.64 -4.00 -1.60
CA VAL A 13 -10.51 -2.97 -2.19
C VAL A 13 -11.70 -2.67 -1.29
N ALA A 14 -12.29 -3.67 -0.64
CA ALA A 14 -13.38 -3.49 0.31
C ALA A 14 -12.93 -2.66 1.53
N TYR A 15 -11.73 -2.93 2.04
CA TYR A 15 -11.13 -2.14 3.12
C TYR A 15 -10.91 -0.69 2.67
N ALA A 16 -10.32 -0.49 1.49
CA ALA A 16 -10.11 0.84 0.93
C ALA A 16 -11.44 1.59 0.77
N ARG A 17 -12.49 0.95 0.24
CA ARG A 17 -13.83 1.55 0.13
C ARG A 17 -14.39 1.99 1.48
N GLN A 18 -14.23 1.17 2.51
CA GLN A 18 -14.76 1.47 3.84
C GLN A 18 -14.04 2.65 4.49
N TRP A 19 -12.71 2.72 4.34
CA TRP A 19 -11.87 3.62 5.14
C TRP A 19 -11.27 4.79 4.36
N ALA A 20 -11.37 4.86 3.03
CA ALA A 20 -10.77 5.95 2.27
C ALA A 20 -11.22 7.37 2.66
N THR A 21 -12.43 7.52 3.20
CA THR A 21 -12.99 8.81 3.63
C THR A 21 -13.23 8.88 5.14
N SER A 22 -12.64 7.97 5.92
CA SER A 22 -12.74 7.92 7.38
C SER A 22 -11.46 7.31 7.96
N ARG A 23 -11.37 7.08 9.28
CA ARG A 23 -10.16 6.48 9.87
C ARG A 23 -10.53 5.23 10.63
N ASN A 24 -9.81 4.14 10.38
CA ASN A 24 -10.00 2.91 11.13
C ASN A 24 -9.45 3.09 12.55
N PRO A 25 -10.28 2.99 13.62
CA PRO A 25 -9.85 3.28 14.99
C PRO A 25 -8.80 2.30 15.53
N LYS A 26 -8.53 1.18 14.84
CA LYS A 26 -7.43 0.27 15.17
C LYS A 26 -6.05 0.85 14.86
N TYR A 27 -5.98 1.86 14.01
CA TYR A 27 -4.74 2.48 13.57
C TYR A 27 -4.75 3.96 13.92
N TYR A 28 -3.59 4.48 14.25
CA TYR A 28 -3.44 5.90 14.49
C TYR A 28 -3.48 6.66 13.17
N SER A 29 -4.16 7.80 13.18
CA SER A 29 -4.23 8.72 12.05
C SER A 29 -2.95 9.55 12.03
N PHE A 30 -2.19 9.48 10.93
CA PHE A 30 -1.01 10.35 10.73
C PHE A 30 -1.34 11.64 9.95
N ASP A 31 -2.63 11.98 9.87
CA ASP A 31 -3.10 13.17 9.18
C ASP A 31 -2.40 14.44 9.69
N GLY A 32 -2.02 15.33 8.78
CA GLY A 32 -1.24 16.54 9.05
C GLY A 32 0.23 16.32 9.49
N MET A 33 0.65 15.09 9.79
CA MET A 33 2.02 14.76 10.24
C MET A 33 2.90 14.14 9.14
N GLY A 34 2.28 13.77 8.02
CA GLY A 34 2.93 13.02 6.94
C GLY A 34 2.91 11.50 7.20
N GLY A 35 2.97 10.73 6.11
CA GLY A 35 2.96 9.26 6.17
C GLY A 35 1.57 8.61 6.22
N ASP A 36 0.48 9.38 6.34
CA ASP A 36 -0.86 8.79 6.43
C ASP A 36 -1.31 8.07 5.15
N CYS A 37 -0.87 8.55 3.98
CA CYS A 37 -1.12 7.84 2.72
C CYS A 37 -0.53 6.41 2.72
N THR A 38 0.71 6.26 3.17
CA THR A 38 1.38 4.96 3.26
C THR A 38 0.80 4.12 4.40
N ASN A 39 0.45 4.74 5.53
CA ASN A 39 -0.25 4.05 6.63
C ASN A 39 -1.57 3.44 6.15
N PHE A 40 -2.39 4.20 5.41
CA PHE A 40 -3.62 3.71 4.80
C PHE A 40 -3.35 2.61 3.77
N ALA A 41 -2.37 2.79 2.89
CA ALA A 41 -1.99 1.77 1.92
C ALA A 41 -1.56 0.46 2.61
N SER A 42 -0.77 0.55 3.68
CA SER A 42 -0.35 -0.60 4.47
C SER A 42 -1.53 -1.31 5.14
N GLN A 43 -2.50 -0.55 5.67
CA GLN A 43 -3.74 -1.12 6.21
C GLN A 43 -4.53 -1.89 5.14
N CYS A 44 -4.66 -1.33 3.93
CA CYS A 44 -5.35 -1.96 2.82
C CYS A 44 -4.65 -3.27 2.38
N VAL A 45 -3.32 -3.24 2.23
CA VAL A 45 -2.54 -4.45 1.91
C VAL A 45 -2.66 -5.48 3.01
N PHE A 46 -2.60 -5.07 4.29
CA PHE A 46 -2.74 -5.98 5.42
C PHE A 46 -4.12 -6.65 5.47
N ALA A 47 -5.18 -5.93 5.11
CA ALA A 47 -6.52 -6.51 5.00
C ALA A 47 -6.61 -7.63 3.95
N GLY A 48 -5.80 -7.57 2.88
CA GLY A 48 -5.75 -8.59 1.83
C GLY A 48 -4.75 -9.72 2.09
N CYS A 49 -3.63 -9.46 2.77
CA CYS A 49 -2.60 -10.49 3.01
C CYS A 49 -2.69 -11.16 4.39
N GLY A 50 -3.20 -10.47 5.41
CA GLY A 50 -3.36 -10.96 6.78
C GLY A 50 -2.06 -11.30 7.52
N VAL A 51 -0.89 -10.94 6.99
CA VAL A 51 0.41 -11.29 7.56
C VAL A 51 1.32 -10.08 7.56
N MET A 52 1.78 -9.69 8.75
CA MET A 52 2.85 -8.70 8.92
C MET A 52 4.22 -9.37 8.95
N ASN A 53 5.25 -8.60 8.68
CA ASN A 53 6.64 -9.00 8.84
C ASN A 53 7.24 -8.28 10.07
N TYR A 54 7.49 -9.03 11.14
CA TYR A 54 8.05 -8.52 12.39
C TYR A 54 9.59 -8.57 12.45
N GLN A 55 10.27 -8.64 11.30
CA GLN A 55 11.72 -8.53 11.26
C GLN A 55 12.15 -7.17 11.83
N LYS A 56 13.05 -7.22 12.81
CA LYS A 56 13.53 -6.02 13.49
C LYS A 56 14.14 -5.04 12.49
N ASP A 57 13.79 -3.76 12.64
CA ASP A 57 14.27 -2.60 11.86
C ASP A 57 13.90 -2.57 10.36
N THR A 58 13.72 -3.73 9.72
CA THR A 58 13.56 -3.88 8.26
C THR A 58 12.26 -4.56 7.83
N GLY A 59 11.46 -5.05 8.78
CA GLY A 59 10.16 -5.66 8.52
C GLY A 59 9.11 -4.65 8.07
N TRP A 60 7.85 -5.08 8.07
CA TRP A 60 6.66 -4.30 7.75
C TRP A 60 5.57 -4.68 8.73
N TYR A 61 5.40 -3.87 9.78
CA TYR A 61 4.42 -4.11 10.81
C TYR A 61 3.96 -2.82 11.49
N TYR A 62 2.79 -2.91 12.14
CA TYR A 62 2.26 -1.88 13.01
C TYR A 62 1.56 -2.54 14.20
N ASN A 63 2.03 -2.22 15.41
CA ASN A 63 1.35 -2.55 16.66
C ASN A 63 0.80 -1.27 17.33
N SER A 64 1.52 -0.16 17.23
CA SER A 64 1.13 1.13 17.78
C SER A 64 1.88 2.29 17.08
N PRO A 65 1.55 3.56 17.35
CA PRO A 65 2.32 4.69 16.83
C PRO A 65 3.77 4.71 17.31
N GLY A 66 4.10 4.06 18.42
CA GLY A 66 5.48 3.94 18.91
C GLY A 66 6.18 2.66 18.48
N ASP A 67 5.43 1.67 18.03
CA ASP A 67 5.92 0.34 17.67
C ASP A 67 5.39 -0.07 16.29
N ARG A 68 6.10 0.42 15.27
CA ARG A 68 5.89 0.14 13.84
C ARG A 68 7.21 0.35 13.10
N THR A 69 7.35 -0.23 11.91
CA THR A 69 8.51 0.04 11.06
C THR A 69 8.30 1.26 10.17
N ALA A 70 9.41 1.82 9.68
CA ALA A 70 9.39 2.90 8.69
C ALA A 70 8.64 2.48 7.42
N SER A 71 8.77 1.23 6.98
CA SER A 71 8.07 0.68 5.82
C SER A 71 6.54 0.66 5.96
N TRP A 72 5.99 0.67 7.18
CA TRP A 72 4.54 0.74 7.35
C TRP A 72 3.96 2.13 6.98
N SER A 73 4.75 3.20 7.15
CA SER A 73 4.25 4.59 7.06
C SER A 73 5.11 5.53 6.18
N GLY A 74 6.21 5.05 5.62
CA GLY A 74 7.09 5.79 4.71
C GLY A 74 7.05 5.23 3.29
N VAL A 75 6.86 6.10 2.30
CA VAL A 75 6.65 5.75 0.88
C VAL A 75 7.80 4.88 0.35
N GLU A 76 9.03 5.38 0.40
CA GLU A 76 10.19 4.67 -0.17
C GLU A 76 10.52 3.41 0.63
N TYR A 77 10.40 3.44 1.96
CA TYR A 77 10.59 2.25 2.80
C TYR A 77 9.56 1.15 2.53
N LEU A 78 8.30 1.51 2.22
CA LEU A 78 7.28 0.52 1.84
C LEU A 78 7.66 -0.16 0.53
N HIS A 79 8.12 0.62 -0.45
CA HIS A 79 8.58 0.10 -1.73
C HIS A 79 9.74 -0.89 -1.55
N ASP A 80 10.78 -0.48 -0.83
CA ASP A 80 11.98 -1.30 -0.64
C ASP A 80 11.65 -2.60 0.08
N PHE A 81 10.76 -2.54 1.08
CA PHE A 81 10.23 -3.74 1.71
C PHE A 81 9.50 -4.62 0.70
N LEU A 82 8.50 -4.11 -0.01
CA LEU A 82 7.64 -4.92 -0.88
C LEU A 82 8.43 -5.62 -2.00
N VAL A 83 9.37 -4.91 -2.64
CA VAL A 83 10.17 -5.44 -3.75
C VAL A 83 11.30 -6.35 -3.26
N GLY A 84 11.86 -6.08 -2.07
CA GLY A 84 12.95 -6.86 -1.47
C GLY A 84 12.53 -7.98 -0.53
N ASN A 85 11.24 -8.15 -0.23
CA ASN A 85 10.78 -9.10 0.78
C ASN A 85 10.83 -10.55 0.29
N HIS A 86 11.81 -11.30 0.80
CA HIS A 86 11.91 -12.76 0.67
C HIS A 86 11.38 -13.51 1.91
N GLY A 87 10.97 -12.78 2.96
CA GLY A 87 10.46 -13.31 4.21
C GLY A 87 8.92 -13.34 4.29
N PRO A 88 8.33 -13.44 5.49
CA PRO A 88 6.88 -13.36 5.67
C PRO A 88 6.32 -11.99 5.28
N GLY A 89 5.01 -11.88 5.08
CA GLY A 89 4.34 -10.65 4.68
C GLY A 89 4.15 -10.51 3.16
N PRO A 90 3.60 -9.38 2.69
CA PRO A 90 3.35 -9.14 1.27
C PRO A 90 4.65 -8.93 0.50
N PHE A 91 4.62 -9.22 -0.80
CA PHE A 91 5.70 -8.88 -1.73
C PHE A 91 5.12 -8.40 -3.06
N ALA A 92 5.85 -7.51 -3.73
CA ALA A 92 5.43 -6.89 -4.96
C ALA A 92 6.50 -7.01 -6.04
N VAL A 93 6.07 -6.87 -7.29
CA VAL A 93 6.94 -6.64 -8.44
C VAL A 93 6.59 -5.28 -9.04
N GLU A 94 7.62 -4.54 -9.46
CA GLU A 94 7.39 -3.36 -10.28
C GLU A 94 6.84 -3.78 -11.64
N THR A 95 5.88 -3.02 -12.14
CA THR A 95 5.24 -3.29 -13.43
C THR A 95 4.94 -1.99 -14.18
N ASP A 96 4.28 -2.11 -15.32
CA ASP A 96 3.75 -1.00 -16.10
C ASP A 96 2.23 -0.86 -15.88
N PRO A 97 1.57 0.19 -16.40
CA PRO A 97 0.13 0.40 -16.21
C PRO A 97 -0.75 -0.79 -16.64
N SER A 98 -0.30 -1.63 -17.58
CA SER A 98 -1.06 -2.79 -18.07
C SER A 98 -1.02 -3.98 -17.11
N GLY A 99 -0.03 -4.05 -16.22
CA GLY A 99 0.11 -5.11 -15.22
C GLY A 99 -0.61 -4.83 -13.89
N ILE A 100 -1.09 -3.60 -13.69
CA ILE A 100 -1.72 -3.18 -12.44
C ILE A 100 -3.16 -3.71 -12.32
N ARG A 101 -3.58 -4.01 -11.09
CA ARG A 101 -4.91 -4.54 -10.78
C ARG A 101 -5.47 -3.89 -9.50
N PRO A 102 -6.79 -3.92 -9.28
CA PRO A 102 -7.36 -3.56 -8.00
C PRO A 102 -6.69 -4.31 -6.84
N GLY A 103 -6.40 -3.58 -5.76
CA GLY A 103 -5.59 -4.03 -4.62
C GLY A 103 -4.09 -3.78 -4.76
N ASP A 104 -3.60 -3.38 -5.93
CA ASP A 104 -2.21 -2.98 -6.08
C ASP A 104 -1.96 -1.56 -5.57
N LEU A 105 -0.68 -1.16 -5.51
CA LEU A 105 -0.27 0.19 -5.12
C LEU A 105 0.34 0.94 -6.30
N VAL A 106 0.23 2.26 -6.25
CA VAL A 106 1.03 3.16 -7.08
C VAL A 106 1.79 4.10 -6.17
N GLN A 107 2.98 4.53 -6.59
CA GLN A 107 3.74 5.56 -5.89
C GLN A 107 4.03 6.73 -6.79
N LEU A 108 3.71 7.94 -6.31
CA LEU A 108 3.89 9.18 -7.05
C LEU A 108 5.14 9.91 -6.56
N GLY A 109 5.90 10.44 -7.51
CA GLY A 109 7.14 11.18 -7.28
C GLY A 109 7.17 12.52 -8.00
N ASN A 110 8.06 13.39 -7.52
CA ASN A 110 8.23 14.76 -8.03
C ASN A 110 9.60 14.98 -8.70
N GLY A 111 10.32 13.91 -9.04
CA GLY A 111 11.66 13.97 -9.65
C GLY A 111 12.79 13.89 -8.63
N ALA A 112 12.56 14.33 -7.39
CA ALA A 112 13.53 14.25 -6.31
C ALA A 112 13.28 13.05 -5.39
N ARG A 113 12.01 12.74 -5.10
CA ARG A 113 11.61 11.61 -4.24
C ARG A 113 10.20 11.12 -4.54
N PHE A 114 9.88 9.91 -4.08
CA PHE A 114 8.50 9.44 -3.99
C PHE A 114 7.84 9.97 -2.72
N TYR A 115 6.63 10.50 -2.84
CA TYR A 115 5.98 11.23 -1.75
C TYR A 115 4.55 10.79 -1.46
N HIS A 116 3.96 9.93 -2.30
CA HIS A 116 2.57 9.51 -2.11
C HIS A 116 2.36 8.04 -2.51
N THR A 117 1.55 7.32 -1.75
CA THR A 117 1.17 5.92 -2.02
C THR A 117 -0.36 5.74 -2.08
N PRO A 118 -1.01 5.98 -3.22
CA PRO A 118 -2.40 5.58 -3.44
C PRO A 118 -2.58 4.06 -3.60
N VAL A 119 -3.75 3.55 -3.20
CA VAL A 119 -4.20 2.17 -3.43
C VAL A 119 -5.06 2.12 -4.68
N VAL A 120 -4.78 1.22 -5.61
CA VAL A 120 -5.60 1.00 -6.81
C VAL A 120 -6.89 0.28 -6.42
N VAL A 121 -8.04 0.88 -6.74
CA VAL A 121 -9.37 0.35 -6.40
C VAL A 121 -10.19 -0.07 -7.61
N ALA A 122 -9.87 0.47 -8.79
CA ALA A 122 -10.43 0.02 -10.07
C ALA A 122 -9.45 0.27 -11.22
N VAL A 123 -9.51 -0.59 -12.23
CA VAL A 123 -8.85 -0.40 -13.52
C VAL A 123 -9.95 -0.58 -14.57
N GLU A 124 -10.29 0.50 -15.25
CA GLU A 124 -11.35 0.54 -16.25
C GLU A 124 -10.77 0.98 -17.60
N LYS A 125 -11.59 0.96 -18.66
CA LYS A 125 -11.17 1.39 -19.99
C LYS A 125 -10.65 2.84 -20.00
N ASP A 126 -11.23 3.67 -19.15
CA ASP A 126 -10.98 5.11 -19.10
C ASP A 126 -9.85 5.47 -18.13
N GLY A 127 -9.28 4.51 -17.40
CA GLY A 127 -8.08 4.72 -16.59
C GLY A 127 -7.99 3.90 -15.30
N ILE A 128 -7.03 4.30 -14.47
CA ILE A 128 -6.76 3.71 -13.14
C ILE A 128 -7.37 4.61 -12.08
N TYR A 129 -8.13 4.03 -11.16
CA TYR A 129 -8.78 4.73 -10.06
C TYR A 129 -8.18 4.30 -8.74
N VAL A 130 -7.96 5.29 -7.87
CA VAL A 130 -7.25 5.09 -6.60
C VAL A 130 -8.05 5.60 -5.40
N ALA A 131 -7.65 5.11 -4.24
CA ALA A 131 -8.05 5.58 -2.94
C ALA A 131 -6.83 6.02 -2.13
N ALA A 132 -6.96 7.09 -1.35
CA ALA A 132 -5.90 7.60 -0.50
C ALA A 132 -6.45 8.52 0.60
N HIS A 133 -5.76 8.57 1.74
CA HIS A 133 -6.02 9.57 2.79
C HIS A 133 -5.49 10.98 2.48
N THR A 134 -4.78 11.16 1.36
CA THR A 134 -4.47 12.53 0.90
C THR A 134 -5.73 13.10 0.26
N TYR A 135 -6.33 14.07 0.96
CA TYR A 135 -7.65 14.64 0.66
C TYR A 135 -8.83 13.68 0.82
N ASP A 136 -8.64 12.54 1.52
CA ASP A 136 -9.70 11.56 1.82
C ASP A 136 -10.54 11.17 0.59
N VAL A 137 -9.92 10.48 -0.37
CA VAL A 137 -10.51 10.19 -1.68
C VAL A 137 -10.71 8.71 -1.94
N TYR A 138 -11.83 8.38 -2.59
CA TYR A 138 -12.14 7.06 -3.14
C TYR A 138 -12.57 7.21 -4.60
N MET A 139 -12.16 6.26 -5.47
CA MET A 139 -12.42 6.31 -6.92
C MET A 139 -11.93 7.61 -7.59
N LYS A 140 -10.81 8.16 -7.12
CA LYS A 140 -10.18 9.31 -7.79
C LYS A 140 -9.38 8.80 -9.00
N PRO A 141 -9.55 9.36 -10.20
CA PRO A 141 -8.70 8.99 -11.33
C PRO A 141 -7.24 9.36 -11.06
N LEU A 142 -6.31 8.44 -11.33
CA LEU A 142 -4.88 8.61 -11.07
C LEU A 142 -4.29 9.81 -11.80
N ASP A 143 -4.76 10.07 -13.02
CA ASP A 143 -4.34 11.18 -13.89
C ASP A 143 -4.74 12.58 -13.36
N ARG A 144 -5.56 12.66 -12.29
CA ARG A 144 -5.90 13.90 -11.59
C ARG A 144 -4.90 14.29 -10.52
N TYR A 145 -3.86 13.49 -10.31
CA TYR A 145 -2.71 13.88 -9.50
C TYR A 145 -1.64 14.54 -10.37
N PHE A 146 -0.98 15.55 -9.83
CA PHE A 146 0.22 16.13 -10.44
C PHE A 146 1.45 15.39 -9.92
N PHE A 147 2.13 14.66 -10.80
CA PHE A 147 3.39 13.96 -10.51
C PHE A 147 4.28 13.98 -11.75
N SER A 148 5.59 13.89 -11.56
CA SER A 148 6.56 13.75 -12.66
C SER A 148 7.15 12.34 -12.75
N GLN A 149 6.92 11.51 -11.73
CA GLN A 149 7.31 10.09 -11.69
C GLN A 149 6.16 9.25 -11.13
N VAL A 150 6.04 8.03 -11.63
CA VAL A 150 5.11 7.02 -11.11
C VAL A 150 5.78 5.66 -11.12
N ARG A 151 5.54 4.87 -10.08
CA ARG A 151 5.85 3.43 -10.03
C ARG A 151 4.58 2.65 -9.78
N TYR A 152 4.43 1.54 -10.48
CA TYR A 152 3.30 0.62 -10.37
C TYR A 152 3.77 -0.63 -9.64
N LEU A 153 3.16 -0.94 -8.50
CA LEU A 153 3.57 -2.03 -7.63
C LEU A 153 2.49 -3.12 -7.62
N HIS A 154 2.70 -4.16 -8.39
CA HIS A 154 1.81 -5.31 -8.44
C HIS A 154 2.07 -6.21 -7.22
N ILE A 155 1.11 -6.31 -6.30
CA ILE A 155 1.21 -7.19 -5.14
C ILE A 155 1.00 -8.63 -5.62
N ALA A 156 2.10 -9.36 -5.78
CA ALA A 156 2.10 -10.70 -6.37
C ALA A 156 1.55 -11.76 -5.40
N GLY A 157 1.67 -11.52 -4.09
CA GLY A 157 1.21 -12.44 -3.07
C GLY A 157 1.69 -12.04 -1.68
N ALA A 158 1.58 -12.98 -0.75
CA ALA A 158 2.22 -12.87 0.55
C ALA A 158 2.81 -14.20 0.99
N ARG A 159 3.65 -14.18 2.02
CA ARG A 159 4.30 -15.36 2.59
C ARG A 159 4.03 -15.50 4.07
N LYS A 160 3.90 -16.72 4.57
CA LYS A 160 3.71 -17.03 5.99
C LYS A 160 4.48 -18.27 6.40
N TRP A 161 5.02 -18.26 7.61
CA TRP A 161 5.56 -19.47 8.24
C TRP A 161 4.44 -20.49 8.47
N LYS A 162 4.70 -21.75 8.10
CA LYS A 162 3.88 -22.91 8.44
C LYS A 162 3.98 -23.21 9.93
#